data_AF-A0A368HEL4-F1
#
_entry.id   AF-A0A368HEL4-F1
#
_cell.length_a   1.000
_cell.length_b   1.000
_cell.length_c   1.000
_cell.angle_alpha   90.00
_cell.angle_beta   90.00
_cell.angle_gamma   90.00
#
_symmetry.space_group_name_H-M   'P 1'
#
loop_
_entity.id
_entity.type
_entity.pdbx_description
1 polymer ?
#
loop_
_entity_poly.entity_id
_entity_poly.type
_entity_poly.pdbx_seq_one_letter_code
_entity_poly.pdbx_strand_id
1 'polypeptide(L)'
;MLFGLPPFYSRDHNEMYNRIVNEPVKIKRNVSAASSDIINGLLNKDRTLRLGAKMDFKEIRDHPFFLPIDWDKLLRREVRAPFIPRIENDMDIRNISDDFVKMKINPASLIPQNMASTYRDHDFDGFTYVQTNPITT
;
A
#
# COMPACT_ATOMS: atom_id res chain seq x y z
N MET A 1 2.90 -10.42 2.07
CA MET A 1 3.74 -10.41 3.30
C MET A 1 3.85 -11.80 3.92
N LEU A 2 2.76 -12.42 4.42
CA LEU A 2 2.85 -13.73 5.11
C LEU A 2 3.30 -14.92 4.23
N PHE A 3 2.98 -14.92 2.94
CA PHE A 3 3.30 -16.03 2.03
C PHE A 3 4.22 -15.66 0.86
N GLY A 4 4.58 -14.39 0.73
CA GLY A 4 5.42 -13.90 -0.39
C GLY A 4 4.82 -14.01 -1.81
N LEU A 5 3.61 -14.55 -1.97
CA LEU A 5 2.92 -14.72 -3.26
C LEU A 5 1.49 -14.17 -3.22
N PRO A 6 0.93 -13.75 -4.37
CA PRO A 6 -0.48 -13.38 -4.48
C PRO A 6 -1.42 -14.54 -4.11
N PRO A 7 -2.56 -14.28 -3.45
CA PRO A 7 -3.48 -15.34 -2.98
C PRO A 7 -4.21 -16.07 -4.11
N PHE A 8 -4.42 -15.41 -5.25
CA PHE A 8 -4.99 -15.98 -6.47
C PHE A 8 -3.98 -15.77 -7.59
N TYR A 9 -2.96 -16.63 -7.67
CA TYR A 9 -1.93 -16.50 -8.69
C TYR A 9 -2.18 -17.48 -9.84
N SER A 10 -2.14 -16.98 -11.09
CA SER A 10 -1.96 -17.79 -12.29
C SER A 10 -1.12 -17.00 -13.30
N ARG A 11 -0.46 -17.71 -14.22
CA ARG A 11 0.22 -17.11 -15.38
C ARG A 11 -0.79 -16.66 -16.45
N ASP A 12 -1.97 -17.29 -16.48
CA ASP A 12 -3.09 -16.87 -17.31
C ASP A 12 -3.96 -15.89 -16.53
N HIS A 13 -4.11 -14.67 -17.05
CA HIS A 13 -4.92 -13.63 -16.42
C HIS A 13 -6.41 -14.00 -16.34
N ASN A 14 -6.96 -14.70 -17.33
CA ASN A 14 -8.36 -15.12 -17.32
C ASN A 14 -8.62 -16.13 -16.20
N GLU A 15 -7.70 -17.09 -16.03
CA GLU A 15 -7.77 -18.03 -14.92
C GLU A 15 -7.60 -17.32 -13.58
N MET A 16 -6.65 -16.39 -13.48
CA MET A 16 -6.45 -15.58 -12.28
C MET A 16 -7.74 -14.83 -11.88
N TYR A 17 -8.41 -14.17 -12.84
CA TYR A 17 -9.67 -13.48 -12.58
C TYR A 17 -10.77 -14.45 -12.17
N ASN A 18 -10.90 -15.58 -12.85
CA ASN A 18 -11.86 -16.61 -12.47
C ASN A 18 -11.65 -17.08 -11.02
N ARG A 19 -10.39 -17.28 -10.60
CA ARG A 19 -10.03 -17.62 -9.21
C ARG A 19 -10.40 -16.50 -8.23
N ILE A 20 -10.16 -15.25 -8.59
CA ILE A 20 -10.53 -14.08 -7.77
C ILE A 20 -12.05 -13.99 -7.57
N VAL A 21 -12.86 -14.36 -8.57
CA VAL A 21 -14.32 -14.30 -8.42
C VAL A 21 -14.84 -15.53 -7.68
N ASN A 22 -14.40 -16.72 -8.08
CA ASN A 22 -15.11 -17.96 -7.75
C ASN A 22 -14.41 -18.84 -6.71
N GLU A 23 -13.08 -18.79 -6.59
CA GLU A 23 -12.36 -19.69 -5.68
C GLU A 23 -12.23 -19.10 -4.26
N PRO A 24 -12.38 -19.93 -3.21
CA PRO A 24 -12.00 -19.54 -1.86
C PRO A 24 -10.49 -19.33 -1.76
N VAL A 25 -10.05 -18.45 -0.87
CA VAL A 25 -8.62 -18.24 -0.63
C VAL A 25 -8.00 -19.50 0.00
N LYS A 26 -6.88 -19.96 -0.56
CA LYS A 26 -6.16 -21.14 -0.06
C LYS A 26 -5.04 -20.70 0.86
N ILE A 27 -5.17 -21.01 2.15
CA ILE A 27 -4.18 -20.66 3.17
C ILE A 27 -3.32 -21.89 3.49
N LYS A 28 -1.99 -21.78 3.35
CA LYS A 28 -1.05 -22.87 3.62
C LYS A 28 -0.89 -23.10 5.14
N ARG A 29 -0.51 -24.32 5.54
CA ARG A 29 -0.51 -24.82 6.94
C ARG A 29 0.47 -24.17 7.95
N ASN A 30 1.07 -23.01 7.68
CA ASN A 30 2.15 -22.44 8.51
C ASN A 30 1.85 -21.03 9.03
N VAL A 31 0.58 -20.70 9.29
CA VAL A 31 0.20 -19.40 9.85
C VAL A 31 -0.65 -19.58 11.10
N SER A 32 -0.63 -18.58 11.98
CA SER A 32 -1.45 -18.59 13.19
C SER A 32 -2.95 -18.60 12.84
N ALA A 33 -3.79 -19.08 13.74
CA ALA A 33 -5.25 -19.04 13.57
C ALA A 33 -5.75 -17.61 13.31
N ALA A 34 -5.25 -16.63 14.07
CA ALA A 34 -5.58 -15.22 13.89
C ALA A 34 -5.15 -14.68 12.50
N SER A 35 -4.01 -15.14 11.97
CA SER A 35 -3.56 -14.80 10.61
C SER A 35 -4.42 -15.43 9.52
N SER A 36 -4.89 -16.66 9.72
CA SER A 36 -5.82 -17.31 8.79
C SER A 36 -7.16 -16.57 8.78
N ASP A 37 -7.66 -16.23 9.97
CA ASP A 37 -8.94 -15.57 10.17
C ASP A 37 -8.98 -14.18 9.52
N ILE A 38 -7.96 -13.34 9.76
CA ILE A 38 -7.90 -11.99 9.17
C ILE A 38 -7.87 -12.04 7.63
N ILE A 39 -7.16 -13.02 7.04
CA ILE A 39 -7.07 -13.19 5.58
C ILE A 39 -8.44 -13.57 5.02
N ASN A 40 -9.12 -14.54 5.64
CA ASN A 40 -10.46 -14.95 5.21
C ASN A 40 -11.49 -13.82 5.34
N GLY A 41 -11.44 -13.06 6.44
CA GLY A 41 -12.32 -11.92 6.68
C GLY A 41 -12.13 -10.81 5.64
N LEU A 42 -10.89 -10.43 5.34
CA LEU A 42 -10.58 -9.37 4.37
C LEU A 42 -10.82 -9.80 2.92
N LEU A 43 -10.60 -11.07 2.58
CA LEU A 43 -10.77 -11.62 1.24
C LEU A 43 -12.14 -12.27 1.01
N ASN A 44 -13.13 -11.96 1.86
CA ASN A 44 -14.50 -12.42 1.67
C ASN A 44 -15.05 -11.88 0.33
N LYS A 45 -15.65 -12.77 -0.47
CA LYS A 45 -16.24 -12.45 -1.76
C LYS A 45 -17.47 -11.56 -1.61
N ASP A 46 -18.27 -11.82 -0.58
CA ASP A 46 -19.39 -10.96 -0.24
C ASP A 46 -18.87 -9.69 0.46
N ARG A 47 -19.02 -8.55 -0.20
CA ARG A 47 -18.58 -7.25 0.32
C ARG A 47 -19.27 -6.86 1.63
N THR A 48 -20.47 -7.37 1.90
CA THR A 48 -21.24 -7.04 3.12
C THR A 48 -20.80 -7.85 4.33
N LEU A 49 -20.17 -9.01 4.09
CA LEU A 49 -19.60 -9.89 5.10
C LEU A 49 -18.08 -9.71 5.24
N ARG A 50 -17.47 -8.88 4.39
CA ARG A 50 -16.05 -8.57 4.43
C ARG A 50 -15.73 -7.81 5.72
N LEU A 51 -14.63 -8.18 6.36
CA LEU A 51 -14.16 -7.47 7.55
C LEU A 51 -13.94 -5.99 7.23
N GLY A 52 -14.53 -5.11 8.04
CA GLY A 52 -14.55 -3.65 7.83
C GLY A 52 -15.81 -3.14 7.14
N ALA A 53 -16.72 -4.00 6.69
CA ALA A 53 -17.94 -3.57 6.01
C ALA A 53 -18.97 -2.90 6.94
N LYS A 54 -18.94 -3.17 8.26
CA LYS A 54 -19.97 -2.71 9.20
C LYS A 54 -19.52 -1.53 10.04
N MET A 55 -18.30 -1.58 10.57
CA MET A 55 -17.74 -0.52 11.42
C MET A 55 -16.35 -0.07 10.96
N ASP A 56 -16.02 -0.30 9.68
CA ASP A 56 -14.79 0.16 9.04
C ASP A 56 -13.55 -0.25 9.85
N PHE A 57 -12.64 0.69 10.13
CA PHE A 57 -11.40 0.44 10.83
C PHE A 57 -11.59 -0.21 12.20
N LYS A 58 -12.70 0.03 12.90
CA LYS A 58 -12.93 -0.54 14.25
C LYS A 58 -12.91 -2.07 14.23
N GLU A 59 -13.48 -2.70 13.20
CA GLU A 59 -13.47 -4.16 13.07
C GLU A 59 -12.06 -4.70 12.84
N ILE A 60 -11.24 -3.97 12.08
CA ILE A 60 -9.85 -4.33 11.79
C ILE A 60 -9.00 -4.16 13.05
N ARG A 61 -9.12 -3.02 13.72
CA ARG A 61 -8.39 -2.66 14.93
C ARG A 61 -8.60 -3.67 16.06
N ASP A 62 -9.86 -4.08 16.26
CA ASP A 62 -10.27 -4.96 17.36
C ASP A 62 -10.04 -6.46 17.03
N HIS A 63 -9.55 -6.79 15.82
CA HIS A 63 -9.36 -8.17 15.37
C HIS A 63 -8.21 -8.89 16.11
N PRO A 64 -8.32 -10.21 16.43
CA PRO A 64 -7.28 -10.98 17.14
C PRO A 64 -5.85 -10.86 16.60
N PHE A 65 -5.72 -10.73 15.27
CA PHE A 65 -4.44 -10.55 14.59
C PHE A 65 -3.67 -9.30 15.04
N PHE A 66 -4.37 -8.24 15.42
CA PHE A 66 -3.78 -6.96 15.81
C PHE A 66 -3.79 -6.70 17.33
N LEU A 67 -4.24 -7.65 18.15
CA LEU A 67 -4.24 -7.53 19.62
C LEU A 67 -2.89 -7.10 20.23
N PRO A 68 -1.72 -7.53 19.72
CA PRO A 68 -0.44 -7.09 20.26
C PRO A 68 -0.10 -5.61 19.99
N ILE A 69 -0.86 -4.91 19.15
CA ILE A 69 -0.58 -3.52 18.76
C ILE A 69 -1.25 -2.55 19.73
N ASP A 70 -0.45 -1.69 20.36
CA ASP A 70 -0.91 -0.47 21.00
C ASP A 70 -1.02 0.63 19.93
N TRP A 71 -2.26 0.90 19.49
CA TRP A 71 -2.54 1.83 18.40
C TRP A 71 -2.20 3.28 18.73
N ASP A 72 -2.35 3.68 19.98
CA ASP A 72 -2.05 5.03 20.43
C ASP A 72 -0.54 5.27 20.43
N LYS A 73 0.24 4.29 20.93
CA LYS A 73 1.71 4.32 20.84
C LYS A 73 2.19 4.27 19.40
N LEU A 74 1.54 3.46 18.54
CA LEU A 74 1.89 3.37 17.13
C LEU A 74 1.71 4.72 16.44
N LEU A 75 0.58 5.41 16.69
CA LEU A 75 0.29 6.72 16.12
C LEU A 75 1.29 7.79 16.59
N ARG A 76 1.70 7.74 17.86
CA ARG A 76 2.75 8.61 18.41
C ARG A 76 4.18 8.17 18.05
N ARG A 77 4.34 7.15 17.19
CA ARG A 77 5.64 6.60 16.75
C ARG A 77 6.51 6.06 17.90
N GLU A 78 5.88 5.63 19.00
CA GLU A 78 6.56 5.08 20.19
C GLU A 78 6.81 3.57 20.06
N VAL A 79 6.17 2.89 19.10
CA VAL A 79 6.42 1.47 18.79
C VAL A 79 7.66 1.36 17.90
N ARG A 80 8.70 0.68 18.39
CA ARG A 80 9.91 0.43 17.60
C ARG A 80 9.58 -0.42 16.37
N ALA A 81 9.96 0.06 15.19
CA ALA A 81 9.82 -0.69 13.94
C ALA A 81 10.63 -2.00 13.99
N PRO A 82 10.07 -3.12 13.49
CA PRO A 82 10.77 -4.42 13.48
C PRO A 82 11.97 -4.44 12.51
N PHE A 83 11.99 -3.53 11.54
CA PHE A 83 13.08 -3.35 10.59
C PHE A 83 13.43 -1.86 10.54
N ILE A 84 14.71 -1.55 10.71
CA ILE A 84 15.27 -0.20 10.56
C ILE A 84 16.19 -0.24 9.33
N PRO A 85 15.85 0.45 8.23
CA PRO A 85 16.69 0.45 7.04
C PRO A 85 18.02 1.13 7.31
N ARG A 86 19.07 0.66 6.63
CA ARG A 86 20.40 1.27 6.73
C ARG A 86 20.44 2.54 5.87
N ILE A 87 20.74 3.66 6.50
CA ILE A 87 20.93 4.97 5.86
C ILE A 87 22.25 5.55 6.37
N GLU A 88 23.08 6.08 5.47
CA GLU A 88 24.36 6.69 5.84
C GLU A 88 24.30 8.22 5.90
N ASN A 89 23.51 8.85 5.03
CA ASN A 89 23.33 10.32 4.99
C ASN A 89 22.05 10.69 4.23
N ASP A 90 21.75 11.99 4.17
CA ASP A 90 20.53 12.53 3.57
C ASP A 90 20.40 12.30 2.05
N MET A 91 21.51 12.00 1.36
CA MET A 91 21.55 11.76 -0.09
C MET A 91 21.66 10.26 -0.44
N ASP A 92 21.48 9.38 0.54
CA ASP A 92 21.66 7.95 0.37
C ASP A 92 20.48 7.28 -0.34
N ILE A 93 20.74 6.76 -1.54
CA ILE A 93 19.75 6.17 -2.43
C ILE A 93 19.78 4.63 -2.46
N ARG A 94 20.51 3.97 -1.56
CA ARG A 94 20.73 2.51 -1.64
C ARG A 94 19.47 1.63 -1.55
N ASN A 95 18.40 2.17 -0.97
CA ASN A 95 17.13 1.45 -0.80
C ASN A 95 16.21 1.64 -2.03
N ILE A 96 16.68 2.34 -3.06
CA ILE A 96 16.00 2.52 -4.35
C ILE A 96 16.63 1.57 -5.37
N SER A 97 15.82 1.02 -6.28
CA SER A 97 16.36 0.14 -7.33
C SER A 97 17.32 0.89 -8.25
N ASP A 98 18.42 0.22 -8.57
CA ASP A 98 19.45 0.65 -9.51
C ASP A 98 18.90 1.14 -10.86
N ASP A 99 17.81 0.53 -11.34
CA ASP A 99 17.19 0.90 -12.62
C ASP A 99 16.71 2.35 -12.59
N PHE A 100 16.17 2.82 -11.47
CA PHE A 100 15.73 4.20 -11.30
C PHE A 100 16.89 5.15 -11.04
N VAL A 101 17.86 4.72 -10.23
CA VAL A 101 19.06 5.52 -9.91
C VAL A 101 19.87 5.83 -11.18
N LYS A 102 19.96 4.87 -12.11
CA LYS A 102 20.71 4.98 -13.36
C LYS A 102 19.88 5.55 -14.51
N MET A 103 18.58 5.73 -14.32
CA MET A 103 17.69 6.25 -15.35
C MET A 103 18.08 7.69 -15.69
N LYS A 104 18.38 7.94 -16.97
CA LYS A 104 18.69 9.29 -17.44
C LYS A 104 17.42 10.12 -17.50
N ILE A 105 17.48 11.34 -16.97
CA ILE A 105 16.40 12.31 -17.11
C ILE A 105 16.25 12.64 -18.60
N ASN A 106 15.03 12.54 -19.12
CA ASN A 106 14.73 12.96 -20.48
C ASN A 106 14.74 14.50 -20.54
N PRO A 107 15.65 15.14 -21.29
CA PRO A 107 15.71 16.59 -21.38
C PRO A 107 14.44 17.21 -21.99
N ALA A 108 13.69 16.46 -22.81
CA ALA A 108 12.40 16.92 -23.34
C ALA A 108 11.31 17.02 -22.27
N SER A 109 11.49 16.39 -21.10
CA SER A 109 10.58 16.55 -19.95
C SER A 109 10.88 17.79 -19.11
N LEU A 110 12.06 18.40 -19.28
CA LEU A 110 12.47 19.60 -18.54
C LEU A 110 12.02 20.90 -19.20
N ILE A 111 11.60 20.83 -20.47
CA ILE A 111 11.18 21.99 -21.26
C ILE A 111 9.78 21.68 -21.79
N PRO A 112 8.74 22.46 -21.45
CA PRO A 112 7.44 22.33 -22.08
C PRO A 112 7.60 22.64 -23.58
N GLN A 113 7.80 21.61 -24.41
CA GLN A 113 7.80 21.80 -25.86
C GLN A 113 6.36 21.97 -26.32
N ASN A 114 5.98 23.22 -26.64
CA ASN A 114 4.80 23.57 -27.43
C ASN A 114 3.47 22.88 -27.03
N MET A 115 3.28 22.57 -25.75
CA MET A 115 2.00 22.09 -25.20
C MET A 115 1.01 23.25 -24.98
N ALA A 116 1.16 24.39 -25.67
CA ALA A 116 0.35 25.58 -25.43
C ALA A 116 -0.97 25.60 -26.22
N SER A 117 -1.25 24.60 -27.07
CA SER A 117 -2.41 24.64 -27.99
C SER A 117 -3.59 23.76 -27.58
N THR A 118 -3.44 22.82 -26.64
CA THR A 118 -4.51 21.86 -26.27
C THR A 118 -5.03 21.97 -24.84
N TYR A 119 -4.33 22.66 -23.95
CA TYR A 119 -4.73 22.81 -22.55
C TYR A 119 -5.40 24.16 -22.37
N ARG A 120 -6.59 24.19 -21.75
CA ARG A 120 -7.17 25.45 -21.30
C ARG A 120 -6.45 25.84 -20.03
N ASP A 121 -6.11 27.12 -19.91
CA ASP A 121 -5.34 27.69 -18.80
C ASP A 121 -5.92 27.33 -17.41
N HIS A 122 -7.24 27.11 -17.36
CA HIS A 122 -8.00 26.79 -16.15
C HIS A 122 -8.07 25.29 -15.77
N ASP A 123 -7.58 24.36 -16.61
CA ASP A 123 -7.70 22.92 -16.33
C ASP A 123 -6.90 22.48 -15.07
N PHE A 124 -5.99 23.33 -14.59
CA PHE A 124 -5.15 23.10 -13.40
C PHE A 124 -5.29 24.18 -12.32
N ASP A 125 -6.34 25.01 -12.38
CA ASP A 125 -6.64 25.96 -11.33
C ASP A 125 -6.80 25.25 -9.98
N GLY A 126 -6.13 25.76 -8.94
CA GLY A 126 -6.11 25.15 -7.60
C GLY A 126 -5.12 23.99 -7.43
N PHE A 127 -4.26 23.71 -8.42
CA PHE A 127 -3.21 22.69 -8.29
C PHE A 127 -2.11 23.07 -7.27
N THR A 128 -1.75 24.36 -7.19
CA THR A 128 -0.68 24.82 -6.31
C THR A 128 -1.13 24.79 -4.84
N TYR A 129 -0.33 24.11 -4.00
CA TYR A 129 -0.55 24.01 -2.56
C TYR A 129 0.75 24.24 -1.79
N VAL A 130 0.67 24.95 -0.67
CA VAL A 130 1.77 25.12 0.30
C VAL A 130 1.28 24.67 1.67
N GLN A 131 1.99 23.73 2.29
CA GLN A 131 1.65 23.25 3.62
C GLN A 131 1.89 24.33 4.67
N THR A 132 0.83 24.74 5.37
CA THR A 132 0.86 25.84 6.36
C THR A 132 1.15 25.36 7.79
N ASN A 133 0.97 24.07 8.07
CA ASN A 133 1.22 23.49 9.40
C ASN A 133 2.49 22.63 9.37
N PRO A 134 3.58 23.05 10.03
CA PRO A 134 4.78 22.22 10.13
C PRO A 134 4.48 20.96 10.93
N ILE A 135 4.94 19.81 10.43
CA ILE A 135 4.84 18.53 11.13
C ILE A 135 5.78 18.62 12.34
N THR A 136 5.21 18.71 13.55
CA THR A 136 5.98 18.61 14.79
C THR A 136 6.57 17.20 14.85
N THR A 137 7.90 17.09 14.92
CA THR A 137 8.62 15.81 14.87
C THR A 137 8.74 15.21 16.26
#